data_AF-A0A4R1HWS1-F1
#
_entry.id   AF-A0A4R1HWS1-F1
#
_cell.length_a   1.000
_cell.length_b   1.000
_cell.length_c   1.000
_cell.angle_alpha   90.00
_cell.angle_beta   90.00
_cell.angle_gamma   90.00
#
_symmetry.space_group_name_H-M   'P 1'
#
loop_
_entity.id
_entity.type
_entity.pdbx_description
1 polymer ?
#
loop_
_entity_poly.entity_id
_entity_poly.type
_entity_poly.pdbx_seq_one_letter_code
_entity_poly.pdbx_strand_id
1 'polypeptide(L)'
;MSEGHEVGPDVDLDTEEVRDRQGRRVTEAYAEQAAAEALRLVRPGRPALGEVGRHSPRVSFRVPEQVRRQAEQRAVTEGRSVSEIARDALERYLRDAG
;
A
#
# COMPACT_ATOMS: atom_id res chain seq x y z
N MET A 1 4.74 8.47 -9.33
CA MET A 1 6.16 8.51 -9.69
C MET A 1 6.91 8.34 -8.38
N SER A 2 7.58 7.21 -8.17
CA SER A 2 8.36 6.99 -6.95
C SER A 2 9.72 7.64 -7.17
N GLU A 3 9.97 8.78 -6.53
CA GLU A 3 11.32 9.34 -6.46
C GLU A 3 12.22 8.30 -5.78
N GLY A 4 13.18 7.76 -6.53
CA GLY A 4 14.20 6.88 -5.98
C GLY A 4 15.02 7.68 -4.97
N HIS A 5 15.03 7.25 -3.72
CA HIS A 5 15.92 7.81 -2.72
C HIS A 5 17.19 6.96 -2.71
N GLU A 6 18.31 7.54 -3.12
CA GLU A 6 19.63 6.93 -2.98
C GLU A 6 20.12 7.18 -1.56
N VAL A 7 20.51 6.11 -0.86
CA VAL A 7 21.10 6.24 0.47
C VAL A 7 22.53 6.73 0.26
N GLY A 8 22.81 7.95 0.72
CA GLY A 8 24.14 8.54 0.68
C GLY A 8 25.11 7.88 1.67
N PRO A 9 26.39 8.27 1.65
CA PRO A 9 27.38 7.83 2.64
C PRO A 9 26.96 8.26 4.06
N ASP A 10 27.51 7.58 5.06
CA ASP A 10 27.29 7.93 6.47
C ASP A 10 27.73 9.38 6.74
N VAL A 11 26.92 10.11 7.50
CA VAL A 11 27.14 11.52 7.83
C VAL A 11 27.43 11.65 9.31
N ASP A 12 28.49 12.39 9.65
CA ASP A 12 28.82 12.72 11.03
C ASP A 12 28.04 13.97 11.46
N LEU A 13 27.02 13.78 12.32
CA LEU A 13 26.10 14.83 12.75
C LEU A 13 26.70 15.85 13.73
N ASP A 14 27.88 15.57 14.30
CA ASP A 14 28.61 16.50 15.15
C ASP A 14 29.40 17.52 14.31
N THR A 15 29.87 17.08 13.15
CA THR A 15 30.71 17.88 12.24
C THR A 15 29.89 18.54 11.13
N GLU A 16 28.89 17.84 10.60
CA GLU A 16 28.12 18.26 9.42
C GLU A 16 26.74 18.82 9.80
N GLU A 17 26.38 19.99 9.26
CA GLU A 17 25.07 20.59 9.50
C GLU A 17 23.98 19.96 8.62
N VAL A 18 23.38 18.88 9.11
CA VAL A 18 22.23 18.23 8.49
C VAL A 18 20.93 18.84 9.00
N ARG A 19 19.96 19.01 8.09
CA ARG A 19 18.60 19.49 8.43
C ARG A 19 17.53 18.54 7.91
N ASP A 20 16.46 18.41 8.66
CA ASP A 20 15.29 17.64 8.23
C ASP A 20 14.45 18.42 7.20
N ARG A 21 13.37 17.79 6.71
CA ARG A 21 12.44 18.41 5.75
C ARG A 21 11.72 19.64 6.28
N GLN A 22 11.70 19.83 7.60
CA GLN A 22 11.13 21.00 8.27
C GLN A 22 12.21 22.06 8.59
N GLY A 23 13.46 21.85 8.17
CA GLY A 23 14.58 22.77 8.37
C GLY A 23 15.20 22.70 9.77
N ARG A 24 14.81 21.73 10.61
CA ARG A 24 15.36 21.53 11.96
C ARG A 24 16.72 20.85 11.89
N ARG A 25 17.67 21.29 12.72
CA ARG A 25 19.01 20.68 12.77
C ARG A 25 18.92 19.25 13.33
N VAL A 26 19.50 18.32 12.60
CA VAL A 26 19.63 16.91 12.99
C VAL A 26 20.97 16.79 13.71
N THR A 27 20.92 16.54 15.01
CA THR A 27 22.09 16.19 15.84
C THR A 27 22.01 14.72 16.24
N GLU A 28 23.09 14.15 16.77
CA GLU A 28 23.10 12.77 17.26
C GLU A 28 21.98 12.54 18.28
N ALA A 29 21.89 13.41 19.29
CA ALA A 29 20.83 13.34 20.30
C ALA A 29 19.41 13.43 19.71
N TYR A 30 19.21 14.23 18.67
CA TYR A 30 17.91 14.33 17.98
C TYR A 30 17.60 13.06 17.19
N ALA A 31 18.60 12.48 16.50
CA ALA A 31 18.47 11.23 15.76
C ALA A 31 18.14 10.06 16.69
N GLU A 32 18.85 9.94 17.81
CA GLU A 32 18.59 8.93 18.84
C GLU A 32 17.18 9.05 19.44
N GLN A 33 16.74 10.27 19.76
CA GLN A 33 15.40 10.53 20.28
C GLN A 33 14.31 10.14 19.28
N ALA A 34 14.47 10.53 18.01
CA ALA A 34 13.52 10.18 16.96
C ALA A 34 13.45 8.66 16.72
N ALA A 35 14.59 7.96 16.77
CA ALA A 35 14.64 6.51 16.66
C ALA A 35 13.95 5.82 17.85
N ALA A 36 14.20 6.29 19.08
CA ALA A 36 13.56 5.76 20.27
C ALA A 36 12.04 5.99 20.27
N GLU A 37 11.57 7.17 19.85
CA GLU A 37 10.15 7.47 19.69
C GLU A 37 9.49 6.57 18.64
N ALA A 38 10.14 6.39 17.48
CA ALA A 38 9.67 5.48 16.45
C ALA A 38 9.55 4.04 16.97
N LEU A 39 10.57 3.53 17.69
CA LEU A 39 10.52 2.20 18.30
C LEU A 39 9.38 2.05 19.32
N ARG A 40 9.05 3.11 20.09
CA ARG A 40 7.93 3.10 21.05
C ARG A 40 6.56 3.08 20.37
N LEU A 41 6.45 3.66 19.17
CA LEU A 41 5.23 3.67 18.38
C LEU A 41 5.02 2.37 17.58
N VAL A 42 6.07 1.55 17.42
CA VAL A 42 6.01 0.29 16.69
C VAL A 42 5.36 -0.80 17.57
N ARG A 43 4.10 -1.12 17.28
CA ARG A 43 3.50 -2.40 17.70
C ARG A 43 4.28 -3.56 17.02
N PRO A 44 4.41 -4.75 17.66
CA PRO A 44 5.04 -5.89 17.02
C PRO A 44 4.33 -6.24 15.70
N GLY A 45 5.09 -6.19 14.60
CA GLY A 45 4.63 -6.41 13.22
C GLY A 45 4.97 -5.23 12.30
N ARG A 46 5.23 -5.50 11.01
CA ARG A 46 5.39 -4.47 9.96
C ARG A 46 4.01 -3.85 9.68
N PRO A 47 3.69 -2.63 10.15
CA PRO A 47 2.42 -2.01 9.83
C PRO A 47 2.35 -1.84 8.32
N ALA A 48 1.22 -2.22 7.70
CA ALA A 48 1.02 -1.90 6.30
C ALA A 48 1.03 -0.37 6.17
N LEU A 49 1.81 0.17 5.24
CA LEU A 49 1.71 1.58 4.85
C LEU A 49 0.36 1.78 4.16
N GLY A 50 -0.70 1.97 4.94
CA GLY A 50 -2.06 2.16 4.46
C GLY A 50 -3.01 2.39 5.62
N GLU A 51 -4.05 3.19 5.39
CA GLU A 51 -5.10 3.42 6.38
C GLU A 51 -5.78 2.09 6.75
N VAL A 52 -5.87 1.82 8.06
CA VAL A 52 -6.66 0.71 8.62
C VAL A 52 -8.10 0.89 8.15
N GLY A 53 -8.56 0.03 7.24
CA GLY A 53 -9.93 0.10 6.67
C GLY A 53 -10.01 0.34 5.15
N ARG A 54 -8.89 0.53 4.45
CA ARG A 54 -8.88 0.82 3.00
C ARG A 54 -8.89 -0.40 2.07
N HIS A 55 -8.94 -1.63 2.59
CA HIS A 55 -9.01 -2.82 1.75
C HIS A 55 -10.46 -3.21 1.49
N SER A 56 -10.82 -3.33 0.20
CA SER A 56 -12.11 -3.88 -0.18
C SER A 56 -12.31 -5.28 0.46
N PRO A 57 -13.47 -5.55 1.06
CA PRO A 57 -13.78 -6.88 1.59
C PRO A 57 -13.57 -7.96 0.52
N ARG A 58 -12.96 -9.08 0.91
CA ARG A 58 -12.78 -10.23 0.01
C ARG A 58 -14.06 -11.04 -0.05
N VAL A 59 -14.60 -11.18 -1.26
CA VAL A 59 -15.73 -12.06 -1.57
C VAL A 59 -15.22 -13.17 -2.49
N SER A 60 -15.47 -14.43 -2.12
CA SER A 60 -15.08 -15.60 -2.91
C SER A 60 -16.28 -16.52 -3.12
N PHE A 61 -16.46 -17.02 -4.33
CA PHE A 61 -17.52 -17.95 -4.70
C PHE A 61 -16.95 -19.08 -5.58
N ARG A 62 -17.64 -20.22 -5.60
CA ARG A 62 -17.29 -21.33 -6.48
C ARG A 62 -18.08 -21.21 -7.78
N VAL A 63 -17.42 -21.46 -8.91
CA VAL A 63 -18.06 -21.51 -10.22
C VAL A 63 -17.64 -22.78 -10.96
N PRO A 64 -18.46 -23.28 -11.89
CA PRO A 64 -18.03 -24.29 -12.84
C PRO A 64 -16.78 -23.83 -13.61
N GLU A 65 -15.90 -24.77 -13.94
CA GLU A 65 -14.64 -24.47 -14.62
C GLU A 65 -14.84 -23.73 -15.94
N GLN A 66 -15.89 -24.10 -16.69
CA GLN A 66 -16.25 -23.45 -17.94
C GLN A 66 -16.55 -21.95 -17.75
N VAL A 67 -17.25 -21.58 -16.68
CA VAL A 67 -17.58 -20.17 -16.38
C VAL A 67 -16.32 -19.38 -16.07
N ARG A 68 -15.40 -19.97 -15.29
CA ARG A 68 -14.09 -19.36 -15.02
C ARG A 68 -13.32 -19.09 -16.30
N ARG A 69 -13.20 -20.08 -17.19
CA ARG A 69 -12.49 -19.92 -18.49
C ARG A 69 -13.10 -18.83 -19.35
N GLN A 70 -14.43 -18.75 -19.40
CA GLN A 70 -15.13 -17.70 -20.15
C GLN A 70 -14.83 -16.30 -19.58
N ALA A 71 -14.81 -16.16 -18.25
CA ALA A 71 -14.46 -14.90 -17.59
C ALA A 71 -13.00 -14.50 -17.87
N GLU A 72 -12.06 -15.43 -17.82
CA GLU A 72 -10.64 -15.20 -18.15
C GLU A 72 -10.46 -14.75 -19.61
N GLN A 73 -11.12 -15.43 -20.55
CA GLN A 73 -11.07 -15.04 -21.97
C GLN A 73 -11.63 -13.64 -22.19
N ARG A 74 -12.74 -13.30 -21.52
CA ARG A 74 -13.37 -11.99 -21.61
C ARG A 74 -12.50 -10.89 -21.01
N ALA A 75 -11.86 -11.17 -19.87
CA ALA A 75 -10.92 -10.28 -19.21
C ALA A 75 -9.77 -9.88 -20.14
N VAL A 76 -9.19 -10.85 -20.85
CA VAL A 76 -8.15 -10.60 -21.85
C VAL A 76 -8.66 -9.73 -22.98
N THR A 77 -9.82 -10.06 -23.55
CA THR A 77 -10.40 -9.29 -24.67
C THR A 77 -10.73 -7.85 -24.28
N GLU A 78 -11.21 -7.61 -23.06
CA GLU A 78 -11.55 -6.27 -22.57
C GLU A 78 -10.35 -5.50 -21.98
N GLY A 79 -9.19 -6.14 -21.80
CA GLY A 79 -8.05 -5.53 -21.13
C GLY A 79 -8.29 -5.25 -19.64
N ARG A 80 -9.11 -6.07 -18.98
CA ARG A 80 -9.56 -5.93 -17.59
C ARG A 80 -9.17 -7.14 -16.78
N SER A 81 -9.19 -7.03 -15.45
CA SER A 81 -9.07 -8.20 -14.58
C SER A 81 -10.41 -8.92 -14.39
N VAL A 82 -10.35 -10.23 -14.11
CA VAL A 82 -11.54 -11.03 -13.77
C VAL A 82 -12.27 -10.45 -12.55
N SER A 83 -11.54 -9.88 -11.59
CA SER A 83 -12.13 -9.25 -10.40
C SER A 83 -12.90 -7.98 -10.72
N GLU A 84 -12.47 -7.19 -11.71
CA GLU A 84 -13.23 -6.02 -12.16
C GLU A 84 -14.52 -6.42 -12.87
N ILE A 85 -14.47 -7.42 -13.76
CA ILE A 85 -15.67 -7.95 -14.41
C ILE A 85 -16.65 -8.51 -13.37
N ALA A 86 -16.15 -9.27 -12.39
CA ALA A 86 -16.99 -9.82 -11.32
C ALA A 86 -17.63 -8.73 -10.45
N ARG A 87 -16.88 -7.68 -10.12
CA ARG A 87 -17.39 -6.53 -9.36
C ARG A 87 -18.52 -5.83 -10.13
N ASP A 88 -18.28 -5.47 -11.38
CA ASP A 88 -19.27 -4.82 -12.24
C ASP A 88 -20.54 -5.65 -12.39
N ALA A 89 -20.39 -6.96 -12.61
CA ALA A 89 -21.54 -7.86 -12.75
C ALA A 89 -22.38 -7.91 -11.47
N LEU A 90 -21.72 -7.97 -10.31
CA LEU A 90 -22.41 -7.95 -9.01
C LEU A 90 -23.09 -6.62 -8.75
N GLU A 91 -22.44 -5.49 -9.03
CA GLU A 91 -23.01 -4.15 -8.86
C GLU A 91 -24.23 -3.92 -9.77
N ARG A 92 -24.17 -4.40 -11.03
CA ARG A 92 -25.31 -4.35 -11.96
C ARG A 92 -26.47 -5.20 -11.47
N TYR A 93 -26.20 -6.44 -11.08
CA TYR A 93 -27.23 -7.34 -10.53
C TYR A 93 -27.94 -6.73 -9.32
N LEU A 94 -27.21 -6.13 -8.39
CA LEU A 94 -27.80 -5.49 -7.20
C LEU A 94 -28.60 -4.23 -7.54
N ARG A 95 -28.20 -3.48 -8.57
CA ARG A 95 -28.95 -2.31 -9.05
C ARG A 95 -30.28 -2.71 -9.68
N ASP A 96 -30.28 -3.80 -10.43
CA ASP A 96 -31.48 -4.28 -11.15
C ASP A 96 -32.44 -5.06 -10.24
N ALA A 97 -31.94 -5.61 -9.12
CA ALA A 97 -32.71 -6.38 -8.15
C ALA A 97 -33.38 -5.53 -7.05
N GLY A 98 -33.05 -4.23 -6.95
CA GLY A 98 -33.62 -3.27 -5.99
C GLY A 98 -34.69 -2.39 -6.62
#